data_AF-A0A7X6KUT5-F1
#
_entry.id   AF-A0A7X6KUT5-F1
#
_cell.length_a   1.000
_cell.length_b   1.000
_cell.length_c   1.000
_cell.angle_alpha   90.00
_cell.angle_beta   90.00
_cell.angle_gamma   90.00
#
_symmetry.space_group_name_H-M   'P 1'
#
loop_
_entity.id
_entity.type
_entity.pdbx_description
1 polymer ?
#
loop_
_entity_poly.entity_id
_entity_poly.type
_entity_poly.pdbx_seq_one_letter_code
_entity_poly.pdbx_strand_id
1 'polypeptide(L)' 'MTLTLPATPGWWLALHAATRDLGVPMDWERRRDVVTVQLGDVDELAVRIAVETRGITRYEVRGG' A
#
# COMPACT_ATOMS: atom_id res chain seq x y z
N MET A 1 4.69 -4.13 -7.54
CA MET A 1 5.35 -3.20 -6.58
C MET A 1 5.13 -3.68 -5.15
N THR A 2 6.12 -3.61 -4.27
CA THR A 2 5.97 -4.03 -2.86
C THR A 2 6.07 -2.84 -1.90
N LEU A 3 5.08 -2.71 -1.02
CA LEU A 3 5.02 -1.73 0.06
C LEU A 3 5.19 -2.42 1.41
N THR A 4 6.03 -1.87 2.27
CA THR A 4 6.16 -2.33 3.67
C THR A 4 5.65 -1.23 4.61
N LEU A 5 4.63 -1.53 5.40
CA LEU A 5 3.88 -0.57 6.22
C LEU A 5 3.80 -1.04 7.67
N PRO A 6 3.84 -0.16 8.67
CA PRO A 6 3.64 -0.56 10.07
C PRO A 6 2.24 -1.15 10.27
N ALA A 7 2.04 -2.16 11.12
CA ALA A 7 0.73 -2.78 11.37
C ALA A 7 -0.20 -1.91 12.26
N THR A 8 -0.14 -0.59 12.11
CA THR A 8 -1.03 0.34 12.79
C THR A 8 -2.40 0.37 12.11
N PRO A 9 -3.49 0.42 12.89
CA PRO A 9 -4.84 0.54 12.32
C PRO A 9 -5.01 1.92 11.65
N GLY A 10 -5.49 1.92 10.40
CA GLY A 10 -5.91 3.15 9.71
C GLY A 10 -5.54 3.19 8.24
N TRP A 11 -4.28 2.94 7.90
CA TRP A 11 -3.83 3.00 6.51
C TRP A 11 -4.37 1.86 5.65
N TRP A 12 -4.69 0.71 6.25
CA TRP A 12 -5.21 -0.47 5.54
C TRP A 12 -6.51 -0.16 4.77
N LEU A 13 -7.45 0.53 5.42
CA LEU A 13 -8.71 0.96 4.79
C LEU A 13 -8.47 1.93 3.64
N ALA A 14 -7.54 2.87 3.85
CA ALA A 14 -7.14 3.84 2.84
C ALA A 14 -6.49 3.19 1.62
N LEU A 15 -5.59 2.23 1.83
CA LEU A 15 -4.90 1.54 0.74
C LEU A 15 -5.86 0.62 -0.02
N HIS A 16 -6.68 -0.16 0.69
CA HIS A 16 -7.66 -1.06 0.07
C HIS A 16 -8.70 -0.31 -0.75
N ALA A 17 -9.17 0.85 -0.29
CA ALA A 17 -10.08 1.67 -1.08
C ALA A 17 -9.40 2.22 -2.34
N ALA A 18 -8.15 2.69 -2.23
CA ALA A 18 -7.40 3.18 -3.39
C ALA A 18 -7.13 2.10 -4.44
N THR A 19 -6.71 0.91 -4.03
CA THR A 19 -6.42 -0.19 -4.95
C THR A 19 -7.69 -0.74 -5.61
N ARG A 20 -8.81 -0.77 -4.86
CA ARG A 20 -10.12 -1.12 -5.41
C ARG A 20 -10.60 -0.12 -6.46
N ASP A 21 -10.48 1.18 -6.20
CA ASP A 21 -10.89 2.24 -7.15
C ASP A 21 -10.06 2.17 -8.44
N LEU A 22 -8.79 1.78 -8.34
CA LEU A 22 -7.89 1.62 -9.49
C LEU A 22 -8.03 0.26 -10.19
N GLY A 23 -8.84 -0.67 -9.67
CA GLY A 23 -8.94 -2.03 -10.20
C GLY A 23 -7.64 -2.84 -10.09
N VAL A 24 -6.76 -2.45 -9.17
CA VAL A 24 -5.43 -3.03 -9.02
C VAL A 24 -5.51 -4.22 -8.06
N PRO A 25 -5.07 -5.41 -8.46
CA PRO A 25 -4.99 -6.54 -7.53
C PRO A 25 -3.99 -6.20 -6.42
N MET A 26 -4.44 -6.39 -5.18
CA MET A 26 -3.67 -6.15 -3.98
C MET A 26 -3.60 -7.44 -3.18
N ASP A 27 -2.38 -7.94 -2.98
CA ASP A 27 -2.10 -9.04 -2.07
C ASP A 27 -1.36 -8.51 -0.84
N TRP A 28 -1.53 -9.15 0.32
CA TRP A 28 -0.94 -8.65 1.55
C TRP A 28 -0.61 -9.75 2.54
N GLU A 29 0.50 -9.57 3.23
CA GLU A 29 0.98 -10.45 4.29
C GLU A 29 1.26 -9.61 5.54
N ARG A 30 0.69 -9.99 6.68
CA ARG A 30 0.96 -9.35 7.98
C ARG A 30 1.92 -10.18 8.81
N ARG A 31 3.01 -9.56 9.28
CA ARG A 31 3.97 -10.13 10.22
C ARG A 31 4.15 -9.21 11.43
N ARG A 32 3.69 -9.66 12.60
CA ARG A 32 3.77 -8.94 13.89
C ARG A 32 3.36 -7.46 13.75
N ASP A 33 4.36 -6.60 13.58
CA ASP A 33 4.28 -5.14 13.61
C ASP A 33 4.32 -4.51 12.21
N VAL A 34 4.34 -5.33 11.16
CA VAL A 34 4.50 -4.90 9.76
C VAL A 34 3.48 -5.62 8.88
N VAL A 35 2.99 -4.92 7.85
CA VAL A 35 2.24 -5.49 6.74
C VAL A 35 3.01 -5.22 5.46
N THR A 36 3.24 -6.28 4.71
CA THR A 36 3.78 -6.21 3.36
C THR A 36 2.61 -6.28 2.39
N VAL A 37 2.51 -5.34 1.48
CA VAL A 37 1.49 -5.29 0.45
C VAL A 37 2.15 -5.41 -0.90
N GLN A 38 1.74 -6.38 -1.69
CA GLN A 38 2.08 -6.47 -3.10
C GLN A 38 0.95 -5.87 -3.92
N LEU A 39 1.27 -4.80 -4.62
CA LEU A 39 0.40 -4.23 -5.63
C LEU A 39 0.80 -4.82 -6.97
N GLY A 40 -0.19 -5.21 -7.77
CA GLY A 40 0.00 -5.64 -9.16
C GLY A 40 0.66 -4.57 -10.03
N ASP A 41 0.54 -4.73 -11.35
CA ASP A 41 1.11 -3.78 -12.29
C ASP A 41 0.39 -2.42 -12.16
N VAL A 42 1.01 -1.53 -11.40
CA VAL A 42 0.47 -0.21 -11.10
C VAL A 42 1.62 0.77 -11.12
N ASP A 43 1.37 1.94 -11.68
CA ASP A 43 2.32 3.03 -11.66
C ASP A 43 2.61 3.40 -10.20
N GLU A 44 3.89 3.30 -9.82
CA GLU A 44 4.39 3.65 -8.50
C GLU A 44 3.92 5.05 -8.07
N LEU A 45 3.80 5.98 -9.01
CA LEU A 45 3.33 7.34 -8.76
C LEU A 45 1.87 7.39 -8.32
N ALA A 46 0.99 6.56 -8.90
CA ALA A 46 -0.43 6.51 -8.55
C ALA A 46 -0.64 5.98 -7.13
N VAL A 47 0.14 4.97 -6.75
CA VAL A 47 0.17 4.43 -5.39
C VAL A 47 0.69 5.47 -4.41
N ARG A 48 1.77 6.15 -4.77
CA ARG A 48 2.37 7.20 -3.94
C ARG A 48 1.37 8.29 -3.58
N ILE A 49 0.68 8.83 -4.59
CA ILE A 49 -0.33 9.87 -4.41
C ILE A 49 -1.47 9.39 -3.52
N ALA A 50 -1.98 8.17 -3.74
CA ALA A 50 -3.09 7.62 -2.96
C ALA A 50 -2.72 7.34 -1.49
N VAL A 51 -1.47 6.95 -1.26
CA VAL A 51 -0.90 6.65 0.06
C VAL A 51 -0.63 7.95 0.83
N GLU A 52 0.00 8.94 0.19
CA GLU A 52 0.32 10.25 0.78
C GLU A 52 -0.94 11.09 1.07
N THR A 53 -1.89 11.16 0.14
CA THR A 53 -3.16 11.90 0.34
C THR A 53 -4.00 11.35 1.49
N ARG A 54 -3.76 10.11 1.92
CA ARG A 54 -4.46 9.46 3.03
C ARG A 54 -3.63 9.37 4.31
N GLY A 55 -2.53 10.13 4.39
CA GLY A 55 -1.75 10.33 5.63
C GLY A 55 -0.76 9.21 5.95
N ILE A 56 -0.45 8.35 5.00
CA ILE A 56 0.54 7.27 5.18
C ILE A 56 1.93 7.86 4.96
N THR A 57 2.64 8.12 6.03
CA THR A 57 3.92 8.87 6.01
C THR A 57 5.16 8.00 6.04
N ARG A 58 5.02 6.67 6.23
CA ARG A 58 6.15 5.76 6.34
C ARG A 58 5.88 4.45 5.61
N TYR A 59 6.43 4.34 4.40
CA TYR A 59 6.43 3.11 3.62
C TYR A 59 7.74 2.99 2.85
N GLU A 60 8.22 1.76 2.70
CA GLU A 60 9.33 1.47 1.81
C GLU A 60 8.76 0.87 0.52
N VAL A 61 9.13 1.48 -0.61
CA VAL A 61 8.89 0.93 -1.94
C VAL A 61 10.11 0.14 -2.35
N ARG A 62 9.92 -1.13 -2.70
CA ARG A 62 10.91 -1.88 -3.49
C ARG A 62 10.32 -2.10 -4.89
N GLY A 63 10.89 -1.39 -5.86
CA GLY A 63 10.68 -1.62 -7.30
C GLY A 63 11.56 -2.78 -7.77
N GLY A 64 10.99 -3.62 -8.63
CA GLY A 64 11.71 -4.57 -9.47
C GLY A 64 11.84 -4.01 -10.87
#